data_AF-A0ABD5JT45-F1
#
_entry.id   AF-A0ABD5JT45-F1
#
_cell.length_a   1.000
_cell.length_b   1.000
_cell.length_c   1.000
_cell.angle_alpha   90.00
_cell.angle_beta   90.00
_cell.angle_gamma   90.00
#
_symmetry.space_group_name_H-M   'P 1'
#
loop_
_entity.id
_entity.type
_entity.pdbx_description
1 polymer ?
#
loop_
_entity_poly.entity_id
_entity_poly.type
_entity_poly.pdbx_seq_one_letter_code
_entity_poly.pdbx_strand_id
1 'polypeptide(L)'
;MDFALPEHLSTVLTEMDEFIEAEIKPLEREHMQYFDQRREYARTDWENGGVPARAWEDLLDEMRRRADAAGWLRYGLPARFGGRDGSNLDMAVIREHLAHKGLGLHNDLQDESSI
;
A
#
# COMPACT_ATOMS: atom_id res chain seq x y z
N MET A 1 -15.00 8.83 28.05
CA MET A 1 -14.72 8.72 26.60
C MET A 1 -13.48 7.87 26.49
N ASP A 2 -13.54 6.80 25.70
CA ASP A 2 -12.43 5.86 25.51
C ASP A 2 -11.80 6.10 24.14
N PHE A 3 -10.47 6.16 24.10
CA PHE A 3 -9.66 6.42 22.91
C PHE A 3 -8.66 5.29 22.66
N ALA A 4 -8.73 4.20 23.42
CA ALA A 4 -7.92 3.03 23.15
C ALA A 4 -8.28 2.43 21.78
N LEU A 5 -7.26 1.99 21.04
CA LEU A 5 -7.48 1.25 19.82
C LEU A 5 -8.07 -0.14 20.16
N PRO A 6 -9.02 -0.65 19.38
CA PRO A 6 -9.46 -2.04 19.46
C PRO A 6 -8.28 -3.02 19.40
N GLU A 7 -8.29 -4.05 20.26
CA GLU A 7 -7.18 -5.02 20.36
C GLU A 7 -6.88 -5.72 19.03
N HIS A 8 -7.89 -5.96 18.19
CA HIS A 8 -7.71 -6.63 16.90
C HIS A 8 -6.85 -5.80 15.93
N LEU A 9 -6.85 -4.47 16.05
CA LEU A 9 -6.09 -3.61 15.15
C LEU A 9 -4.59 -3.77 15.33
N SER A 10 -4.10 -3.95 16.56
CA SER A 10 -2.67 -4.16 16.78
C SER A 10 -2.15 -5.42 16.07
N THR A 11 -2.96 -6.49 16.07
CA THR A 11 -2.66 -7.72 15.31
C THR A 11 -2.69 -7.46 13.80
N VAL A 12 -3.73 -6.78 13.29
CA VAL A 12 -3.86 -6.45 11.86
C VAL A 12 -2.67 -5.62 11.36
N LEU A 13 -2.23 -4.61 12.13
CA LEU A 13 -1.08 -3.79 11.76
C LEU A 13 0.22 -4.57 11.75
N THR A 14 0.36 -5.55 12.66
CA THR A 14 1.54 -6.44 12.70
C THR A 14 1.56 -7.39 11.51
N GLU A 15 0.43 -8.04 11.20
CA GLU A 15 0.27 -8.89 10.01
C GLU A 15 0.57 -8.11 8.72
N MET A 16 0.13 -6.85 8.66
CA MET A 16 0.38 -5.97 7.52
C MET A 16 1.86 -5.60 7.40
N ASP A 17 2.54 -5.32 8.51
CA ASP A 17 3.97 -5.04 8.53
C ASP A 17 4.80 -6.26 8.09
N GLU A 18 4.43 -7.46 8.55
CA GLU A 18 5.05 -8.71 8.12
C GLU A 18 4.87 -8.95 6.61
N PHE A 19 3.66 -8.71 6.08
CA PHE A 19 3.41 -8.78 4.64
C PHE A 19 4.24 -7.76 3.85
N ILE A 20 4.32 -6.51 4.32
CA ILE A 20 5.14 -5.48 3.66
C ILE A 20 6.60 -5.93 3.57
N GLU A 21 7.17 -6.43 4.67
CA GLU A 21 8.58 -6.86 4.69
C GLU A 21 8.84 -8.10 3.83
N ALA A 22 7.89 -9.05 3.81
CA ALA A 22 8.02 -10.29 3.07
C ALA A 22 7.79 -10.13 1.56
N GLU A 23 6.80 -9.34 1.15
CA GLU A 23 6.30 -9.34 -0.24
C GLU A 23 6.53 -8.02 -0.97
N ILE A 24 6.47 -6.89 -0.27
CA ILE A 24 6.48 -5.55 -0.89
C ILE A 24 7.88 -4.94 -0.88
N LYS A 25 8.60 -5.03 0.23
CA LYS A 25 9.96 -4.49 0.35
C LYS A 25 10.98 -5.14 -0.59
N PRO A 26 10.96 -6.46 -0.86
CA PRO A 26 11.82 -7.04 -1.89
C PRO A 26 11.55 -6.45 -3.27
N LEU A 27 10.26 -6.33 -3.63
CA LEU A 27 9.85 -5.74 -4.90
C LEU A 27 10.27 -4.26 -4.99
N GLU A 28 10.06 -3.47 -3.93
CA GLU A 28 10.53 -2.08 -3.84
C GLU A 28 12.05 -1.96 -4.08
N ARG A 29 12.85 -2.85 -3.47
CA ARG A 29 14.32 -2.85 -3.59
C ARG A 29 14.81 -3.13 -5.01
N GLU A 30 14.08 -3.93 -5.79
CA GLU A 30 14.39 -4.17 -7.21
C GLU A 30 14.10 -2.94 -8.09
N HIS A 31 13.34 -1.98 -7.57
CA HIS A 31 12.87 -0.80 -8.30
C HIS A 31 13.15 0.53 -7.57
N MET A 32 14.28 0.64 -6.85
CA MET A 32 14.65 1.80 -6.03
C MET A 32 14.62 3.15 -6.76
N GLN A 33 14.78 3.17 -8.09
CA GLN A 33 14.67 4.40 -8.89
C GLN A 33 13.32 5.11 -8.73
N TYR A 34 12.27 4.39 -8.35
CA TYR A 34 10.95 4.98 -8.10
C TYR A 34 10.79 5.51 -6.67
N PHE A 35 11.73 5.26 -5.76
CA PHE A 35 11.58 5.62 -4.34
C PHE A 35 12.70 6.51 -3.82
N ASP A 36 13.78 6.69 -4.58
CA ASP A 36 14.85 7.62 -4.25
C ASP A 36 14.72 8.97 -4.99
N GLN A 37 15.78 9.77 -4.96
CA GLN A 37 15.86 11.09 -5.58
C GLN A 37 15.53 11.12 -7.10
N ARG A 38 15.53 9.97 -7.77
CA ARG A 38 15.23 9.84 -9.21
C ARG A 38 13.73 9.73 -9.50
N ARG A 39 12.88 9.54 -8.48
CA ARG A 39 11.48 9.12 -8.66
C ARG A 39 10.67 9.97 -9.63
N GLU A 40 10.81 11.30 -9.57
CA GLU A 40 10.02 12.21 -10.42
C GLU A 40 10.34 11.98 -11.90
N TYR A 41 11.62 11.77 -12.22
CA TYR A 41 12.03 11.46 -13.58
C TYR A 41 11.64 10.03 -13.98
N ALA A 42 11.86 9.06 -13.09
CA ALA A 42 11.63 7.64 -13.38
C ALA A 42 10.15 7.27 -13.53
N ARG A 43 9.26 7.93 -12.77
CA ARG A 43 7.81 7.69 -12.81
C ARG A 43 7.10 8.44 -13.93
N THR A 44 7.76 9.37 -14.61
CA THR A 44 7.14 10.27 -15.59
C THR A 44 7.54 9.93 -17.02
N ASP A 45 6.57 9.78 -17.90
CA ASP A 45 6.76 9.69 -19.35
C ASP A 45 6.87 11.11 -19.95
N TRP A 46 8.09 11.63 -20.02
CA TRP A 46 8.37 12.98 -20.51
C TRP A 46 8.12 13.16 -22.00
N GLU A 47 8.17 12.09 -22.79
CA GLU A 47 7.96 12.13 -24.23
C GLU A 47 6.45 12.12 -24.57
N ASN A 48 5.62 11.62 -23.66
CA ASN A 48 4.17 11.53 -23.81
C ASN A 48 3.40 12.45 -22.86
N GLY A 49 3.84 13.71 -22.74
CA GLY A 49 3.09 14.75 -22.03
C GLY A 49 3.15 14.68 -20.50
N GLY A 50 4.08 13.91 -19.93
CA GLY A 50 4.30 13.84 -18.48
C GLY A 50 3.30 12.95 -17.74
N VAL A 51 2.64 12.03 -18.44
CA VAL A 51 1.80 11.01 -17.80
C VAL A 51 2.64 10.00 -17.02
N PRO A 52 2.06 9.19 -16.12
CA PRO A 52 2.78 8.10 -15.48
C PRO A 52 3.42 7.16 -16.51
N ALA A 53 4.69 6.83 -16.31
CA ALA A 53 5.40 5.87 -17.14
C ALA A 53 4.78 4.48 -17.00
N ARG A 54 4.55 3.78 -18.12
CA ARG A 54 3.93 2.44 -18.12
C ARG A 54 4.61 1.46 -17.14
N ALA A 55 5.94 1.48 -17.08
CA ALA A 55 6.70 0.61 -16.18
C ALA A 55 6.44 0.90 -14.69
N TRP A 56 6.11 2.14 -14.33
CA TRP A 56 5.69 2.49 -12.97
C TRP A 56 4.26 1.96 -12.68
N GLU A 57 3.32 2.13 -13.62
CA GLU A 57 1.98 1.56 -13.49
C GLU A 57 2.02 0.02 -13.36
N ASP A 58 2.86 -0.65 -14.16
CA ASP A 58 3.01 -2.11 -14.12
C ASP A 58 3.51 -2.60 -12.74
N LEU A 59 4.38 -1.80 -12.08
CA LEU A 59 4.85 -2.08 -10.72
C LEU A 59 3.75 -1.88 -9.68
N LEU A 60 2.94 -0.83 -9.80
CA LEU A 60 1.78 -0.61 -8.93
C LEU A 60 0.77 -1.77 -9.09
N ASP A 61 0.55 -2.23 -10.31
CA ASP A 61 -0.34 -3.36 -10.57
C ASP A 61 0.21 -4.68 -9.99
N GLU A 62 1.52 -4.88 -10.00
CA GLU A 62 2.15 -6.03 -9.33
C GLU A 62 1.96 -5.97 -7.82
N MET A 63 2.20 -4.81 -7.20
CA MET A 63 1.92 -4.61 -5.77
C MET A 63 0.45 -4.92 -5.46
N ARG A 64 -0.49 -4.38 -6.24
CA ARG A 64 -1.93 -4.60 -6.05
C ARG A 64 -2.30 -6.08 -6.18
N ARG A 65 -1.71 -6.81 -7.12
CA ARG A 65 -1.93 -8.27 -7.25
C ARG A 65 -1.47 -9.02 -6.00
N ARG A 66 -0.31 -8.68 -5.43
CA ARG A 66 0.19 -9.30 -4.19
C ARG A 66 -0.70 -8.95 -3.00
N ALA A 67 -1.10 -7.68 -2.87
CA ALA A 67 -1.99 -7.22 -1.81
C ALA A 67 -3.37 -7.87 -1.89
N ASP A 68 -3.93 -8.00 -3.10
CA ASP A 68 -5.21 -8.67 -3.34
C ASP A 68 -5.15 -10.16 -3.01
N ALA A 69 -4.08 -10.85 -3.41
CA ALA A 69 -3.86 -12.25 -3.10
C ALA A 69 -3.73 -12.51 -1.58
N ALA A 70 -3.14 -11.57 -0.84
CA ALA A 70 -3.08 -11.58 0.61
C ALA A 70 -4.37 -11.09 1.29
N GLY A 71 -5.35 -10.59 0.53
CA GLY A 71 -6.66 -10.16 1.01
C GLY A 71 -6.72 -8.73 1.57
N TRP A 72 -5.64 -7.95 1.48
CA TRP A 72 -5.57 -6.59 2.03
C TRP A 72 -6.53 -5.61 1.32
N LEU A 73 -6.62 -5.68 -0.01
CA LEU A 73 -7.57 -4.86 -0.79
C LEU A 73 -9.04 -5.17 -0.48
N ARG A 74 -9.33 -6.31 0.15
CA ARG A 74 -10.69 -6.73 0.54
C ARG A 74 -10.97 -6.51 2.02
N TYR A 75 -10.03 -5.97 2.80
CA TYR A 75 -10.13 -5.86 4.26
C TYR A 75 -11.46 -5.24 4.73
N GLY A 76 -11.84 -4.10 4.14
CA GLY A 76 -13.09 -3.39 4.48
C GLY A 76 -14.37 -4.03 3.94
N LEU A 77 -14.29 -5.08 3.12
CA LEU A 77 -15.48 -5.76 2.61
C LEU A 77 -16.09 -6.68 3.68
N PRO A 78 -17.41 -6.94 3.62
CA PRO A 78 -18.03 -7.92 4.50
C PRO A 78 -17.43 -9.33 4.33
N ALA A 79 -17.29 -10.08 5.43
CA ALA A 79 -16.72 -11.43 5.40
C ALA A 79 -17.51 -12.38 4.48
N ARG A 80 -18.83 -12.19 4.36
CA ARG A 80 -19.67 -12.97 3.42
C ARG A 80 -19.29 -12.81 1.94
N PHE A 81 -18.50 -11.80 1.61
CA PHE A 81 -17.97 -11.54 0.27
C PHE A 81 -16.45 -11.75 0.19
N GLY A 82 -15.84 -12.39 1.19
CA GLY A 82 -14.40 -12.67 1.24
C GLY A 82 -13.54 -11.52 1.77
N GLY A 83 -14.14 -10.53 2.45
CA GLY A 83 -13.39 -9.51 3.20
C GLY A 83 -13.17 -9.87 4.67
N ARG A 84 -12.82 -8.87 5.50
CA ARG A 84 -12.53 -9.03 6.94
C ARG A 84 -13.44 -8.18 7.84
N ASP A 85 -14.59 -7.72 7.33
CA ASP A 85 -15.53 -6.84 8.04
C ASP A 85 -14.88 -5.56 8.61
N GLY A 86 -13.83 -5.05 7.93
CA GLY A 86 -13.08 -3.89 8.39
C GLY A 86 -13.94 -2.63 8.57
N SER A 87 -13.78 -1.97 9.71
CA SER A 87 -14.55 -0.76 10.04
C SER A 87 -13.93 0.51 9.44
N ASN A 88 -14.68 1.62 9.41
CA ASN A 88 -14.11 2.93 9.02
C ASN A 88 -13.01 3.40 9.99
N LEU A 89 -13.10 3.05 11.27
CA LEU A 89 -12.05 3.34 12.25
C LEU A 89 -10.78 2.55 11.88
N ASP A 90 -10.94 1.29 11.54
CA ASP A 90 -9.84 0.40 11.14
C ASP A 90 -9.14 0.98 9.91
N MET A 91 -9.90 1.38 8.89
CA MET A 91 -9.36 2.00 7.68
C MET A 91 -8.61 3.31 7.97
N ALA A 92 -9.09 4.14 8.91
CA ALA A 92 -8.42 5.37 9.29
C ALA A 92 -7.06 5.08 9.94
N VAL A 93 -7.03 4.13 10.89
CA VAL A 93 -5.80 3.71 11.60
C VAL A 93 -4.81 3.05 10.64
N ILE A 94 -5.27 2.18 9.73
CA ILE A 94 -4.41 1.53 8.73
C ILE A 94 -3.76 2.58 7.81
N ARG A 95 -4.55 3.53 7.29
CA ARG A 95 -4.02 4.60 6.42
C ARG A 95 -3.01 5.48 7.15
N GLU A 96 -3.29 5.82 8.42
CA GLU A 96 -2.35 6.56 9.26
C GLU A 96 -1.05 5.77 9.49
N HIS A 97 -1.14 4.49 9.80
CA HIS A 97 0.03 3.61 10.00
C HIS A 97 0.89 3.51 8.75
N LEU A 98 0.28 3.30 7.59
CA LEU A 98 0.98 3.26 6.29
C LEU A 98 1.61 4.61 5.93
N ALA A 99 0.95 5.73 6.23
CA ALA A 99 1.50 7.07 5.99
C ALA A 99 2.75 7.36 6.85
N HIS A 100 2.77 6.90 8.11
CA HIS A 100 3.91 7.09 9.02
C HIS A 100 5.18 6.34 8.59
N LYS A 101 5.06 5.31 7.74
CA LYS A 101 6.21 4.58 7.20
C LYS A 101 6.96 5.35 6.10
N GLY A 102 6.39 6.46 5.62
CA GLY A 102 6.99 7.31 4.60
C GLY A 102 6.79 6.76 3.18
N LEU A 103 7.52 7.33 2.22
CA LEU A 103 7.41 6.94 0.82
C LEU A 103 7.87 5.49 0.63
N GLY A 104 7.02 4.68 -0.01
CA GLY A 104 7.37 3.33 -0.44
C GLY A 104 6.26 2.69 -1.28
N LEU A 105 6.52 1.49 -1.78
CA LEU A 105 5.56 0.77 -2.63
C LEU A 105 4.30 0.34 -1.86
N HIS A 106 4.42 0.20 -0.53
CA HIS A 106 3.30 -0.09 0.37
C HIS A 106 2.30 1.07 0.46
N ASN A 107 2.74 2.30 0.20
CA ASN A 107 1.92 3.49 0.28
C ASN A 107 2.51 4.65 -0.52
N ASP A 108 1.95 4.90 -1.69
CA ASP A 108 2.28 6.03 -2.55
C ASP A 108 1.14 7.06 -2.55
N LEU A 109 1.36 8.16 -1.84
CA LEU A 109 0.37 9.23 -1.70
C LEU A 109 0.24 10.12 -2.94
N GLN A 110 1.19 10.06 -3.89
CA GLN A 110 1.08 10.81 -5.15
C GLN A 110 -0.02 10.21 -6.04
N ASP A 111 -0.09 8.89 -6.12
CA ASP A 111 -1.06 8.16 -6.95
C ASP A 111 -2.21 7.55 -6.12
N GLU A 112 -2.32 7.92 -4.84
CA GLU A 112 -3.30 7.39 -3.87
C GLU A 112 -3.35 5.86 -3.81
N SER A 113 -2.20 5.21 -4.01
CA SER A 113 -2.08 3.76 -4.07
C SER A 113 -1.49 3.21 -2.78
N SER A 114 -2.19 2.27 -2.15
CA SER A 114 -1.70 1.54 -0.97
C SER A 114 -2.00 0.05 -1.14
N ILE A 115 -1.30 -0.78 -0.36
CA ILE A 115 -1.68 -2.20 -0.19
C ILE A 115 -3.03 -2.36 0.51
#